data_AF-A0A9P2W2B7-F1
#
_entry.id   AF-A0A9P2W2B7-F1
#
_cell.length_a   1.000
_cell.length_b   1.000
_cell.length_c   1.000
_cell.angle_alpha   90.00
_cell.angle_beta   90.00
_cell.angle_gamma   90.00
#
_symmetry.space_group_name_H-M   'P 1'
#
loop_
_entity.id
_entity.type
_entity.pdbx_description
1 polymer ?
#
loop_
_entity_poly.entity_id
_entity_poly.type
_entity_poly.pdbx_seq_one_letter_code
_entity_poly.pdbx_strand_id
1 'polypeptide(L)'
;MKKVYAKLAGRKLNFFRPFYKTSFVKMLSLSSVVALLSSASPVYSKTVSPKEAFLISAKSPSVAFPQSVISVYDDYNVDASDQENYVTALQAGSTLAASVVSDYVSFLINTLSKNSNDNAIVNVLAAYSNSLPKSKSSAEEQYKKFVISAQNGENTATIDALNPLRNDSMARMQRGKGMQRDAEVTNVILGNDIQKDSKIHVGSDVVALGAKIKVNAPDSVAVGYGAQVDNSFTVAVGHLAYAVGKSSIAIGGEGRWNDNPIPPEGRTIAKGEESIAIGRRVRADGKGSIAFGAYSKAKVETSVALGAESVANIAAGVPGYDSLTKEATTNTDFAWKSTMGAVSVGNVAGKKTRQITGLAAGSADSDAVNVAQLKSLQGYVDKGWKLSVGGANAKAVGIDSSVDFSAGSTNLKITKGDKDNKVKFDLAKSITVDKIQTGNNTLDATGLIITDGPKITTTGIDAGNKKITGVAKGTEGADAVNFAQLKEIKEQVASGSFVKQDAQTKHITIGKEADGDKIDIVNNKGDNRVLSGVANGVISDASTEAMTGHQLHQFGISIAGYFGGGAKYENGQWSTPKFKVKTVKDDGTESEQSYENVASAFEGV
;
A
#
# COMPACT_ATOMS: atom_id res chain seq x y z
N MET A 1 2.19 29.61 -11.15
CA MET A 1 1.42 30.79 -10.66
C MET A 1 1.85 31.11 -9.23
N LYS A 2 1.88 32.40 -8.91
CA LYS A 2 2.75 33.09 -7.94
C LYS A 2 2.63 32.62 -6.49
N LYS A 3 3.77 32.23 -5.89
CA LYS A 3 4.03 32.25 -4.44
C LYS A 3 4.37 33.69 -4.04
N VAL A 4 3.75 34.21 -2.99
CA VAL A 4 4.13 35.50 -2.37
C VAL A 4 4.59 35.21 -0.94
N TYR A 5 5.82 35.64 -0.68
CA TYR A 5 6.50 35.65 0.61
C TYR A 5 5.96 36.76 1.50
N ALA A 6 5.87 36.50 2.80
CA ALA A 6 5.99 37.55 3.81
C ALA A 6 6.96 37.08 4.89
N LYS A 7 8.08 37.80 4.94
CA LYS A 7 9.22 37.66 5.84
C LYS A 7 8.93 38.58 7.04
N LEU A 8 8.87 38.04 8.26
CA LEU A 8 8.98 38.86 9.47
C LEU A 8 10.23 38.46 10.23
N ALA A 9 11.14 39.42 10.37
CA ALA A 9 12.42 39.29 11.04
C ALA A 9 12.21 39.09 12.55
N GLY A 10 13.05 38.24 13.13
CA GLY A 10 12.96 37.84 14.52
C GLY A 10 13.48 38.88 15.51
N ARG A 11 13.06 38.71 16.77
CA ARG A 11 13.91 38.93 17.94
C ARG A 11 13.72 37.76 18.91
N LYS A 12 14.86 37.17 19.28
CA LYS A 12 15.03 36.19 20.35
C LYS A 12 14.82 36.88 21.71
N LEU A 13 14.17 36.20 22.65
CA LEU A 13 14.51 36.29 24.07
C LEU A 13 14.12 34.97 24.73
N ASN A 14 15.13 34.26 25.24
CA ASN A 14 15.00 32.99 25.95
C ASN A 14 14.91 33.26 27.47
N PHE A 15 13.94 32.57 28.09
CA PHE A 15 13.90 31.95 29.42
C PHE A 15 14.34 32.71 30.69
N PHE A 16 13.42 32.82 31.66
CA PHE A 16 13.44 32.05 32.93
C PHE A 16 12.05 32.07 33.65
N ARG A 17 11.80 31.05 34.48
CA ARG A 17 10.54 30.50 35.07
C ARG A 17 9.90 31.32 36.24
N PRO A 18 8.89 30.83 37.03
CA PRO A 18 7.43 30.80 36.78
C PRO A 18 6.58 31.40 37.95
N PHE A 19 5.23 31.30 37.84
CA PHE A 19 4.16 31.61 38.82
C PHE A 19 3.76 33.08 39.03
N TYR A 20 2.59 33.48 38.51
CA TYR A 20 1.33 33.66 39.25
C TYR A 20 0.21 34.11 38.29
N LYS A 21 -1.02 33.73 38.66
CA LYS A 21 -2.31 34.00 37.98
C LYS A 21 -2.51 35.48 37.64
N THR A 22 -2.98 35.78 36.42
CA THR A 22 -4.15 36.66 36.12
C THR A 22 -4.23 36.94 34.62
N SER A 23 -5.41 36.70 34.04
CA SER A 23 -5.71 36.92 32.61
C SER A 23 -5.91 38.42 32.34
N PHE A 24 -5.01 39.02 31.57
CA PHE A 24 -5.18 40.34 30.97
C PHE A 24 -5.41 40.15 29.47
N VAL A 25 -6.68 40.11 29.03
CA VAL A 25 -7.05 40.24 27.61
C VAL A 25 -7.43 41.70 27.39
N LYS A 26 -6.56 42.44 26.69
CA LYS A 26 -6.88 43.74 26.11
C LYS A 26 -7.87 43.53 24.98
N MET A 27 -9.04 44.13 25.14
CA MET A 27 -10.15 44.17 24.22
C MET A 27 -9.76 44.94 22.95
N LEU A 28 -9.90 44.29 21.81
CA LEU A 28 -9.86 44.88 20.48
C LEU A 28 -11.02 45.87 20.33
N SER A 29 -10.72 47.06 19.84
CA SER A 29 -11.68 48.13 19.57
C SER A 29 -12.69 47.75 18.50
N LEU A 30 -13.95 48.15 18.73
CA LEU A 30 -15.17 47.86 17.97
C LEU A 30 -15.23 48.48 16.55
N SER A 31 -14.10 48.87 15.98
CA SER A 31 -13.99 49.55 14.68
C SER A 31 -13.49 48.65 13.54
N SER A 32 -13.23 47.36 13.81
CA SER A 32 -12.64 46.43 12.83
C SER A 32 -13.54 45.26 12.40
N VAL A 33 -14.85 45.27 12.74
CA VAL A 33 -15.80 44.20 12.36
C VAL A 33 -16.85 44.66 11.33
N VAL A 34 -16.86 45.93 10.94
CA VAL A 34 -17.80 46.45 9.92
C VAL A 34 -17.31 46.27 8.46
N ALA A 35 -16.12 45.69 8.25
CA ALA A 35 -15.53 45.55 6.90
C ALA A 35 -15.52 44.12 6.33
N LEU A 36 -16.21 43.13 6.93
CA LEU A 36 -16.17 41.74 6.43
C LEU A 36 -17.52 41.05 6.21
N LEU A 37 -18.62 41.81 6.04
CA LEU A 37 -19.92 41.26 5.64
C LEU A 37 -20.65 42.14 4.60
N SER A 38 -19.95 42.62 3.58
CA SER A 38 -20.58 43.21 2.39
C SER A 38 -20.01 42.67 1.08
N SER A 39 -20.43 41.47 0.69
CA SER A 39 -20.37 41.03 -0.72
C SER A 39 -21.34 39.88 -0.99
N ALA A 40 -22.62 40.19 -1.23
CA ALA A 40 -23.55 39.34 -1.98
C ALA A 40 -24.76 40.16 -2.48
N SER A 41 -24.53 40.90 -3.58
CA SER A 41 -25.44 41.10 -4.72
C SER A 41 -26.85 41.73 -4.59
N PRO A 42 -27.33 42.36 -5.69
CA PRO A 42 -28.09 43.63 -5.70
C PRO A 42 -29.58 43.42 -6.01
N VAL A 43 -30.39 44.50 -5.90
CA VAL A 43 -31.46 44.87 -6.88
C VAL A 43 -32.37 46.00 -6.30
N TYR A 44 -32.68 46.95 -7.20
CA TYR A 44 -33.60 48.10 -7.13
C TYR A 44 -33.13 49.44 -6.54
N SER A 45 -32.74 50.32 -7.49
CA SER A 45 -32.81 51.77 -7.41
C SER A 45 -34.26 52.27 -7.43
N LYS A 46 -34.65 53.11 -6.46
CA LYS A 46 -35.26 54.44 -6.70
C LYS A 46 -35.54 55.13 -5.37
N THR A 47 -35.03 56.35 -5.27
CA THR A 47 -35.43 57.48 -4.41
C THR A 47 -36.73 57.31 -3.63
N VAL A 48 -36.62 57.17 -2.30
CA VAL A 48 -37.69 57.49 -1.34
C VAL A 48 -37.04 58.15 -0.13
N SER A 49 -37.61 59.28 0.31
CA SER A 49 -37.08 60.05 1.43
C SER A 49 -37.28 59.30 2.77
N PRO A 50 -36.42 59.52 3.79
CA PRO A 50 -36.45 58.76 5.06
C PRO A 50 -37.78 58.81 5.84
N LYS A 51 -38.68 59.74 5.50
CA LYS A 51 -39.99 59.88 6.16
C LYS A 51 -41.06 58.92 5.64
N GLU A 52 -40.93 58.39 4.42
CA GLU A 52 -41.95 57.49 3.83
C GLU A 52 -41.64 56.00 4.03
N ALA A 53 -40.40 55.63 4.41
CA ALA A 53 -40.03 54.26 4.76
C ALA A 53 -40.57 53.81 6.13
N PHE A 54 -40.88 54.75 7.03
CA PHE A 54 -41.41 54.47 8.37
C PHE A 54 -42.93 54.17 8.36
N LEU A 55 -43.67 54.71 7.39
CA LEU A 55 -45.12 54.51 7.29
C LEU A 55 -45.54 53.23 6.56
N ILE A 56 -44.63 52.59 5.81
CA ILE A 56 -44.92 51.31 5.11
C ILE A 56 -44.66 50.08 6.01
N SER A 57 -43.90 50.21 7.11
CA SER A 57 -43.67 49.09 8.05
C SER A 57 -44.75 48.94 9.14
N ALA A 58 -45.75 49.83 9.19
CA ALA A 58 -46.84 49.78 10.18
C ALA A 58 -48.09 49.01 9.69
N LYS A 59 -48.06 48.42 8.49
CA LYS A 59 -49.15 47.60 7.95
C LYS A 59 -48.62 46.30 7.32
N SER A 60 -48.10 45.38 8.14
CA SER A 60 -47.98 43.95 7.79
C SER A 60 -47.83 43.12 9.06
N PRO A 61 -48.71 42.13 9.32
CA PRO A 61 -48.59 41.26 10.47
C PRO A 61 -47.52 40.20 10.19
N SER A 62 -46.90 39.69 11.25
CA SER A 62 -45.95 38.56 11.28
C SER A 62 -44.48 38.96 11.07
N VAL A 63 -43.72 39.03 12.16
CA VAL A 63 -42.45 38.32 12.39
C VAL A 63 -42.08 38.50 13.87
N ALA A 64 -41.80 37.38 14.54
CA ALA A 64 -41.34 37.32 15.91
C ALA A 64 -39.89 37.82 16.05
N PHE A 65 -39.64 38.72 17.01
CA PHE A 65 -38.29 39.15 17.35
C PHE A 65 -37.69 38.24 18.45
N PRO A 66 -36.45 37.75 18.29
CA PRO A 66 -35.71 37.13 19.38
C PRO A 66 -35.37 38.19 20.43
N GLN A 67 -35.78 37.94 21.68
CA GLN A 67 -35.36 38.70 22.83
C GLN A 67 -33.86 38.54 23.03
N SER A 68 -33.11 39.61 22.83
CA SER A 68 -31.81 39.93 23.47
C SER A 68 -31.29 41.24 22.88
N VAL A 69 -31.78 42.38 23.37
CA VAL A 69 -31.07 43.66 23.21
C VAL A 69 -30.53 44.05 24.56
N ILE A 70 -29.20 43.95 24.66
CA ILE A 70 -28.38 44.61 25.68
C ILE A 70 -28.56 46.11 25.46
N SER A 71 -29.22 46.81 26.38
CA SER A 71 -29.15 48.28 26.41
C SER A 71 -27.78 48.67 26.94
N VAL A 72 -26.97 49.31 26.09
CA VAL A 72 -25.83 50.09 26.54
C VAL A 72 -26.39 51.43 26.99
N TYR A 73 -26.46 51.64 28.30
CA TYR A 73 -26.66 52.96 28.88
C TYR A 73 -25.28 53.61 28.97
N ASP A 74 -25.04 54.63 28.15
CA ASP A 74 -23.85 55.47 28.19
C ASP A 74 -24.26 56.71 28.99
N ASP A 75 -23.86 56.77 30.26
CA ASP A 75 -24.02 57.99 31.06
C ASP A 75 -22.66 58.37 31.64
N TYR A 76 -22.21 59.51 31.13
CA TYR A 76 -20.97 60.16 31.43
C TYR A 76 -21.23 61.02 32.65
N ASN A 77 -20.89 60.55 33.86
CA ASN A 77 -20.72 61.50 34.96
C ASN A 77 -19.68 61.07 35.99
N VAL A 78 -18.92 62.06 36.41
CA VAL A 78 -17.70 62.02 37.22
C VAL A 78 -18.09 62.21 38.69
N ASP A 79 -17.32 61.57 39.59
CA ASP A 79 -17.35 61.69 41.06
C ASP A 79 -18.49 61.00 41.82
N ALA A 80 -18.17 59.86 42.46
CA ALA A 80 -18.26 59.67 43.92
C ALA A 80 -18.04 58.20 44.29
N SER A 81 -17.27 58.02 45.37
CA SER A 81 -16.91 56.78 46.05
C SER A 81 -18.10 55.99 46.60
N ASP A 82 -17.95 54.65 46.59
CA ASP A 82 -18.70 53.63 47.34
C ASP A 82 -20.21 53.59 47.15
N GLN A 83 -20.72 52.59 46.41
CA GLN A 83 -21.87 51.76 46.84
C GLN A 83 -21.91 50.40 46.10
N GLU A 84 -22.30 49.39 46.85
CA GLU A 84 -22.43 47.98 46.49
C GLU A 84 -23.47 47.74 45.38
N ASN A 85 -23.11 46.93 44.38
CA ASN A 85 -24.05 46.49 43.34
C ASN A 85 -24.91 45.32 43.85
N TYR A 86 -26.15 45.61 44.26
CA TYR A 86 -27.22 44.62 44.34
C TYR A 86 -27.84 44.42 42.95
N VAL A 87 -27.64 43.23 42.36
CA VAL A 87 -28.42 42.77 41.21
C VAL A 87 -29.77 42.27 41.71
N THR A 88 -30.80 43.11 41.65
CA THR A 88 -32.20 42.66 41.79
C THR A 88 -32.71 42.21 40.43
N ALA A 89 -32.78 40.90 40.21
CA ALA A 89 -33.48 40.32 39.07
C ALA A 89 -34.99 40.50 39.27
N LEU A 90 -35.59 41.50 38.64
CA LEU A 90 -37.05 41.62 38.56
C LEU A 90 -37.57 40.63 37.51
N GLN A 91 -38.09 39.52 38.00
CA GLN A 91 -38.78 38.48 37.25
C GLN A 91 -40.12 39.05 36.73
N ALA A 92 -40.16 39.49 35.47
CA ALA A 92 -41.40 39.91 34.81
C ALA A 92 -42.22 38.67 34.44
N GLY A 93 -43.14 38.29 35.33
CA GLY A 93 -44.21 37.33 35.04
C GLY A 93 -45.32 37.96 34.20
N SER A 94 -45.70 37.25 33.13
CA SER A 94 -47.03 37.20 32.49
C SER A 94 -47.93 38.44 32.55
N THR A 95 -48.06 39.12 31.41
CA THR A 95 -49.08 40.12 31.10
C THR A 95 -50.51 39.54 31.13
N LEU A 96 -51.40 40.19 31.90
CA LEU A 96 -52.85 40.21 31.71
C LEU A 96 -53.27 41.63 31.31
N ALA A 97 -54.21 41.73 30.37
CA ALA A 97 -54.60 42.94 29.67
C ALA A 97 -55.33 43.98 30.55
N ALA A 98 -54.89 45.25 30.48
CA ALA A 98 -55.67 46.45 30.79
C ALA A 98 -55.09 47.67 30.03
N SER A 99 -55.94 48.66 29.74
CA SER A 99 -55.82 49.71 28.72
C SER A 99 -54.60 50.65 28.83
N VAL A 100 -53.70 50.56 27.85
CA VAL A 100 -52.42 51.30 27.80
C VAL A 100 -52.54 52.80 27.47
N VAL A 101 -53.73 53.34 27.20
CA VAL A 101 -53.85 54.74 26.73
C VAL A 101 -53.91 55.76 27.89
N SER A 102 -54.44 55.39 29.06
CA SER A 102 -54.60 56.33 30.19
C SER A 102 -53.31 56.58 30.98
N ASP A 103 -52.51 55.52 31.19
CA ASP A 103 -51.30 55.60 32.02
C ASP A 103 -50.12 56.22 31.25
N TYR A 104 -50.08 56.04 29.93
CA TYR A 104 -49.04 56.63 29.08
C TYR A 104 -49.18 58.15 28.95
N VAL A 105 -50.42 58.65 28.88
CA VAL A 105 -50.72 60.10 28.85
C VAL A 105 -50.43 60.75 30.21
N SER A 106 -50.78 60.07 31.31
CA SER A 106 -50.47 60.54 32.66
C SER A 106 -48.96 60.56 32.92
N PHE A 107 -48.23 59.56 32.41
CA PHE A 107 -46.77 59.50 32.45
C PHE A 107 -46.13 60.63 31.64
N LEU A 108 -46.59 60.91 30.42
CA LEU A 108 -46.10 62.01 29.59
C LEU A 108 -46.38 63.40 30.21
N ILE A 109 -47.56 63.61 30.82
CA ILE A 109 -47.88 64.88 31.51
C ILE A 109 -46.99 65.08 32.74
N ASN A 110 -46.75 64.04 33.55
CA ASN A 110 -45.88 64.14 34.73
C ASN A 110 -44.39 64.28 34.36
N THR A 111 -43.98 63.70 33.23
CA THR A 111 -42.58 63.73 32.78
C THR A 111 -42.24 65.04 32.06
N LEU A 112 -43.18 65.62 31.31
CA LEU A 112 -42.98 66.87 30.57
C LEU A 112 -43.30 68.14 31.39
N SER A 113 -44.11 68.05 32.44
CA SER A 113 -44.39 69.20 33.34
C SER A 113 -43.28 69.50 34.33
N LYS A 114 -42.35 68.56 34.58
CA LYS A 114 -41.28 68.74 35.57
C LYS A 114 -40.05 69.51 35.08
N ASN A 115 -39.87 69.74 33.77
CA ASN A 115 -38.62 70.29 33.22
C ASN A 115 -38.80 71.35 32.09
N SER A 116 -39.93 72.05 31.96
CA SER A 116 -40.07 73.12 30.96
C SER A 116 -40.99 74.26 31.41
N ASN A 117 -40.52 75.51 31.31
CA ASN A 117 -41.29 76.74 31.56
C ASN A 117 -41.99 77.29 30.31
N ASP A 118 -42.04 76.54 29.19
CA ASP A 118 -42.71 76.98 27.98
C ASP A 118 -44.20 76.59 27.98
N ASN A 119 -45.06 77.57 28.29
CA ASN A 119 -46.53 77.46 28.32
C ASN A 119 -47.21 77.15 26.96
N ALA A 120 -46.45 76.86 25.90
CA ALA A 120 -46.99 76.51 24.59
C ALA A 120 -47.25 75.00 24.41
N ILE A 121 -46.49 74.12 25.08
CA ILE A 121 -46.63 72.65 24.94
C ILE A 121 -47.72 72.08 25.86
N VAL A 122 -47.93 72.70 27.03
CA VAL A 122 -48.96 72.29 28.01
C VAL A 122 -50.38 72.53 27.49
N ASN A 123 -50.60 73.59 26.70
CA ASN A 123 -51.93 73.92 26.17
C ASN A 123 -52.38 73.03 25.01
N VAL A 124 -51.47 72.46 24.23
CA VAL A 124 -51.81 71.53 23.14
C VAL A 124 -52.20 70.14 23.68
N LEU A 125 -51.59 69.70 24.79
CA LEU A 125 -51.90 68.42 25.42
C LEU A 125 -53.17 68.46 26.29
N ALA A 126 -53.46 69.60 26.94
CA ALA A 126 -54.72 69.80 27.67
C ALA A 126 -55.95 69.89 26.75
N ALA A 127 -55.79 70.39 25.52
CA ALA A 127 -56.86 70.43 24.53
C ALA A 127 -57.22 69.02 23.98
N TYR A 128 -56.24 68.11 23.88
CA TYR A 128 -56.46 66.75 23.37
C TYR A 128 -57.08 65.78 24.39
N SER A 129 -56.91 66.01 25.71
CA SER A 129 -57.58 65.20 26.74
C SER A 129 -59.09 65.49 26.83
N ASN A 130 -59.51 66.68 26.41
CA ASN A 130 -60.92 67.10 26.46
C ASN A 130 -61.74 66.66 25.23
N SER A 131 -61.11 66.14 24.18
CA SER A 131 -61.78 65.67 22.94
C SER A 131 -61.85 64.14 22.79
N LEU A 132 -61.45 63.37 23.79
CA LEU A 132 -61.64 61.91 23.80
C LEU A 132 -63.05 61.56 24.30
N PRO A 133 -63.77 60.62 23.65
CA PRO A 133 -65.11 60.23 24.07
C PRO A 133 -65.06 59.68 25.50
N LYS A 134 -65.69 60.38 26.45
CA LYS A 134 -66.00 59.84 27.77
C LYS A 134 -67.00 58.71 27.61
N SER A 135 -66.53 57.49 27.36
CA SER A 135 -67.39 56.31 27.53
C SER A 135 -67.66 56.16 29.03
N LYS A 136 -68.84 56.63 29.46
CA LYS A 136 -69.49 56.11 30.67
C LYS A 136 -69.63 54.60 30.48
N SER A 137 -68.88 53.80 31.22
CA SER A 137 -69.29 52.44 31.55
C SER A 137 -69.32 52.32 33.06
N SER A 138 -70.53 52.24 33.60
CA SER A 138 -70.82 51.94 34.99
C SER A 138 -70.12 50.66 35.44
N ALA A 139 -69.55 50.72 36.64
CA ALA A 139 -68.71 49.71 37.26
C ALA A 139 -69.46 48.47 37.80
N GLU A 140 -70.46 47.95 37.08
CA GLU A 140 -71.32 46.88 37.63
C GLU A 140 -71.54 45.61 36.79
N GLU A 141 -71.01 45.50 35.57
CA GLU A 141 -71.17 44.25 34.79
C GLU A 141 -69.91 43.92 33.98
N GLN A 142 -68.89 43.34 34.62
CA GLN A 142 -67.87 42.52 33.90
C GLN A 142 -66.89 41.75 34.80
N TYR A 143 -67.34 41.13 35.90
CA TYR A 143 -66.58 40.03 36.49
C TYR A 143 -66.89 38.75 35.71
N LYS A 144 -66.22 38.58 34.56
CA LYS A 144 -66.15 37.29 33.86
C LYS A 144 -65.46 36.28 34.77
N LYS A 145 -66.28 35.52 35.48
CA LYS A 145 -66.02 34.19 36.02
C LYS A 145 -65.19 33.39 35.00
N PHE A 146 -63.90 33.19 35.26
CA PHE A 146 -63.10 32.24 34.47
C PHE A 146 -63.48 30.82 34.93
N VAL A 147 -64.60 30.32 34.39
CA VAL A 147 -64.99 28.93 34.50
C VAL A 147 -64.15 28.15 33.48
N ILE A 148 -63.15 27.40 33.93
CA ILE A 148 -62.66 26.27 33.14
C ILE A 148 -63.60 25.11 33.46
N SER A 149 -64.62 24.93 32.63
CA SER A 149 -65.47 23.74 32.68
C SER A 149 -64.73 22.60 31.98
N ALA A 150 -64.47 21.50 32.70
CA ALA A 150 -64.41 20.19 32.07
C ALA A 150 -65.81 19.56 32.19
N GLN A 151 -66.34 19.03 31.10
CA GLN A 151 -67.50 18.15 31.12
C GLN A 151 -67.16 16.94 32.00
N ASN A 152 -68.12 16.57 32.86
CA ASN A 152 -68.13 15.44 33.79
C ASN A 152 -67.41 15.72 35.10
N GLY A 153 -68.21 16.02 36.13
CA GLY A 153 -67.75 16.37 37.46
C GLY A 153 -66.94 15.26 38.11
N GLU A 154 -65.74 15.62 38.54
CA GLU A 154 -65.09 15.22 39.79
C GLU A 154 -63.77 16.03 39.93
N ASN A 155 -63.63 16.73 41.07
CA ASN A 155 -62.47 17.51 41.53
C ASN A 155 -62.16 18.87 40.84
N THR A 156 -62.84 19.92 41.29
CA THR A 156 -62.40 21.32 41.13
C THR A 156 -61.51 21.76 42.31
N ALA A 157 -60.27 22.18 42.04
CA ALA A 157 -59.49 22.97 42.98
C ALA A 157 -59.85 24.45 42.76
N THR A 158 -60.67 25.01 43.63
CA THR A 158 -61.02 26.43 43.61
C THR A 158 -59.87 27.23 44.24
N ILE A 159 -59.17 28.06 43.46
CA ILE A 159 -58.28 29.10 44.00
C ILE A 159 -59.17 30.32 44.23
N ASP A 160 -59.60 30.51 45.47
CA ASP A 160 -60.41 31.65 45.88
C ASP A 160 -59.48 32.84 46.12
N ALA A 161 -59.44 33.79 45.18
CA ALA A 161 -58.72 35.04 45.34
C ALA A 161 -59.70 36.14 45.79
N LEU A 162 -59.48 36.64 47.00
CA LEU A 162 -59.96 37.90 47.59
C LEU A 162 -61.41 37.95 48.12
N ASN A 163 -61.55 37.74 49.42
CA ASN A 163 -62.63 38.33 50.22
C ASN A 163 -62.05 39.49 51.06
N PRO A 164 -62.43 40.76 50.86
CA PRO A 164 -61.77 41.91 51.50
C PRO A 164 -62.18 42.17 52.96
N LEU A 165 -63.01 41.32 53.60
CA LEU A 165 -63.62 41.63 54.91
C LEU A 165 -63.10 40.82 56.10
N ARG A 166 -61.96 40.12 55.98
CA ARG A 166 -61.29 39.52 57.14
C ARG A 166 -59.79 39.83 57.13
N ASN A 167 -59.38 40.61 58.13
CA ASN A 167 -58.01 40.99 58.43
C ASN A 167 -57.23 39.81 59.05
N ASP A 168 -57.20 38.67 58.36
CA ASP A 168 -56.38 37.50 58.69
C ASP A 168 -55.40 37.23 57.55
N SER A 169 -54.19 37.72 57.77
CA SER A 169 -52.92 37.44 57.09
C SER A 169 -52.86 36.20 56.18
N MET A 170 -52.39 36.43 54.95
CA MET A 170 -51.54 35.56 54.11
C MET A 170 -52.04 34.12 53.88
N ALA A 171 -52.49 33.83 52.65
CA ALA A 171 -52.38 32.52 51.99
C ALA A 171 -52.35 31.31 52.94
N ARG A 172 -53.38 31.15 53.77
CA ARG A 172 -53.58 29.87 54.46
C ARG A 172 -54.14 28.95 53.38
N MET A 173 -53.33 28.00 52.92
CA MET A 173 -53.84 26.73 52.42
C MET A 173 -54.90 26.25 53.42
N GLN A 174 -56.17 26.52 53.13
CA GLN A 174 -57.26 26.06 53.97
C GLN A 174 -57.30 24.55 53.82
N ARG A 175 -57.06 23.90 54.95
CA ARG A 175 -56.90 22.46 55.12
C ARG A 175 -58.18 21.74 54.74
N GLY A 176 -58.18 21.07 53.58
CA GLY A 176 -59.14 19.99 53.32
C GLY A 176 -58.90 18.85 54.31
N LYS A 177 -59.95 18.12 54.71
CA LYS A 177 -59.84 16.85 55.43
C LYS A 177 -58.81 15.96 54.68
N GLY A 178 -57.63 15.74 55.29
CA GLY A 178 -56.56 14.92 54.71
C GLY A 178 -55.18 15.57 54.59
N MET A 179 -55.04 16.90 54.75
CA MET A 179 -53.71 17.53 54.79
C MET A 179 -53.11 17.46 56.21
N GLN A 180 -52.41 16.36 56.50
CA GLN A 180 -51.64 16.15 57.73
C GLN A 180 -50.36 16.99 57.70
N ARG A 181 -50.17 17.87 58.69
CA ARG A 181 -48.84 18.18 59.20
C ARG A 181 -48.63 17.28 60.40
N ASP A 182 -47.73 16.33 60.26
CA ASP A 182 -47.21 15.61 61.41
C ASP A 182 -45.94 16.32 61.85
N ALA A 183 -45.84 16.63 63.14
CA ALA A 183 -44.74 17.43 63.69
C ALA A 183 -43.41 16.66 63.73
N GLU A 184 -43.42 15.39 63.31
CA GLU A 184 -42.27 14.49 63.25
C GLU A 184 -41.90 14.08 61.80
N VAL A 185 -42.43 14.73 60.75
CA VAL A 185 -42.31 14.23 59.36
C VAL A 185 -42.08 15.33 58.30
N THR A 186 -41.15 15.11 57.38
CA THR A 186 -40.68 16.02 56.30
C THR A 186 -41.36 15.80 54.93
N ASN A 187 -42.58 15.26 54.94
CA ASN A 187 -43.34 14.96 53.72
C ASN A 187 -43.92 16.21 53.03
N VAL A 188 -43.78 16.32 51.70
CA VAL A 188 -44.40 17.38 50.89
C VAL A 188 -45.42 16.75 49.93
N ILE A 189 -46.71 16.86 50.25
CA ILE A 189 -47.76 16.11 49.53
C ILE A 189 -48.88 17.06 49.13
N LEU A 190 -48.99 17.34 47.83
CA LEU A 190 -49.91 18.34 47.27
C LEU A 190 -50.59 17.80 46.00
N GLY A 191 -51.92 17.67 46.03
CA GLY A 191 -52.75 17.37 44.87
C GLY A 191 -53.83 16.31 45.12
N ASN A 192 -54.39 15.74 44.05
CA ASN A 192 -55.63 14.95 44.10
C ASN A 192 -55.39 13.46 43.82
N ASP A 193 -56.07 12.54 44.52
CA ASP A 193 -55.97 11.09 44.29
C ASP A 193 -54.51 10.58 44.39
N ILE A 194 -53.84 10.91 45.50
CA ILE A 194 -52.48 10.41 45.79
C ILE A 194 -52.61 9.15 46.64
N GLN A 195 -52.28 8.01 46.06
CA GLN A 195 -52.28 6.70 46.72
C GLN A 195 -50.92 6.43 47.36
N LYS A 196 -50.93 6.07 48.64
CA LYS A 196 -49.73 5.71 49.40
C LYS A 196 -49.86 4.28 49.90
N ASP A 197 -48.81 3.48 49.76
CA ASP A 197 -48.74 2.15 50.37
C ASP A 197 -48.72 2.27 51.91
N SER A 198 -49.30 1.30 52.61
CA SER A 198 -49.35 1.23 54.07
C SER A 198 -47.96 1.11 54.71
N LYS A 199 -46.94 0.75 53.94
CA LYS A 199 -45.52 0.71 54.36
C LYS A 199 -44.87 2.08 54.52
N ILE A 200 -45.53 3.16 54.09
CA ILE A 200 -45.04 4.54 54.27
C ILE A 200 -45.45 4.99 55.67
N HIS A 201 -44.56 4.80 56.64
CA HIS A 201 -44.77 5.13 58.05
C HIS A 201 -44.36 6.58 58.35
N VAL A 202 -44.79 7.07 59.52
CA VAL A 202 -44.24 8.29 60.15
C VAL A 202 -42.71 8.17 60.26
N GLY A 203 -41.99 9.19 59.76
CA GLY A 203 -40.52 9.20 59.61
C GLY A 203 -39.97 8.93 58.21
N SER A 204 -40.82 8.66 57.21
CA SER A 204 -40.41 8.55 55.80
C SER A 204 -40.34 9.91 55.11
N ASP A 205 -39.39 10.12 54.18
CA ASP A 205 -39.29 11.35 53.39
C ASP A 205 -39.91 11.19 51.98
N VAL A 206 -41.07 11.78 51.73
CA VAL A 206 -41.79 11.68 50.47
C VAL A 206 -42.19 13.05 49.94
N VAL A 207 -41.90 13.29 48.66
CA VAL A 207 -42.43 14.42 47.89
C VAL A 207 -43.41 13.90 46.85
N ALA A 208 -44.70 14.23 46.96
CA ALA A 208 -45.74 13.84 46.01
C ALA A 208 -46.52 15.08 45.53
N LEU A 209 -46.36 15.49 44.27
CA LEU A 209 -46.95 16.72 43.72
C LEU A 209 -47.70 16.45 42.42
N GLY A 210 -49.02 16.51 42.42
CA GLY A 210 -49.85 16.28 41.22
C GLY A 210 -51.11 15.45 41.48
N ALA A 211 -51.63 14.80 40.44
CA ALA A 211 -52.87 14.03 40.54
C ALA A 211 -52.68 12.55 40.15
N LYS A 212 -53.45 11.63 40.75
CA LYS A 212 -53.38 10.18 40.48
C LYS A 212 -51.99 9.57 40.72
N ILE A 213 -51.25 10.11 41.69
CA ILE A 213 -49.89 9.66 42.00
C ILE A 213 -49.95 8.39 42.84
N LYS A 214 -49.03 7.46 42.60
CA LYS A 214 -48.87 6.26 43.43
C LYS A 214 -47.47 6.19 44.02
N VAL A 215 -47.38 6.26 45.35
CA VAL A 215 -46.12 6.16 46.10
C VAL A 215 -46.16 4.88 46.93
N ASN A 216 -45.32 3.89 46.60
CA ASN A 216 -45.30 2.62 47.32
C ASN A 216 -44.09 2.41 48.22
N ALA A 217 -43.19 3.39 48.31
CA ALA A 217 -41.97 3.28 49.09
C ALA A 217 -41.53 4.64 49.68
N PRO A 218 -40.86 4.63 50.85
CA PRO A 218 -40.33 5.83 51.48
C PRO A 218 -39.16 6.44 50.70
N ASP A 219 -38.72 7.64 51.08
CA ASP A 219 -37.53 8.32 50.54
C ASP A 219 -37.62 8.55 49.03
N SER A 220 -38.78 9.03 48.55
CA SER A 220 -39.09 9.08 47.12
C SER A 220 -39.74 10.39 46.68
N VAL A 221 -39.56 10.72 45.41
CA VAL A 221 -40.11 11.92 44.77
C VAL A 221 -40.99 11.49 43.61
N ALA A 222 -42.27 11.85 43.64
CA ALA A 222 -43.23 11.63 42.57
C ALA A 222 -43.91 12.95 42.19
N VAL A 223 -43.67 13.46 40.99
CA VAL A 223 -44.21 14.75 40.53
C VAL A 223 -44.84 14.59 39.15
N GLY A 224 -46.08 15.01 38.98
CA GLY A 224 -46.82 14.95 37.73
C GLY A 224 -48.00 13.98 37.76
N TYR A 225 -48.95 14.17 36.83
CA TYR A 225 -50.15 13.32 36.76
C TYR A 225 -49.77 11.86 36.55
N GLY A 226 -50.29 10.94 37.36
CA GLY A 226 -50.08 9.51 37.21
C GLY A 226 -48.63 9.05 37.47
N ALA A 227 -47.77 9.91 38.03
CA ALA A 227 -46.41 9.54 38.38
C ALA A 227 -46.44 8.42 39.44
N GLN A 228 -45.53 7.45 39.30
CA GLN A 228 -45.49 6.28 40.16
C GLN A 228 -44.07 5.95 40.60
N VAL A 229 -43.94 5.62 41.88
CA VAL A 229 -42.70 5.13 42.50
C VAL A 229 -42.96 3.85 43.30
N ASP A 230 -42.18 2.80 43.06
CA ASP A 230 -42.39 1.48 43.69
C ASP A 230 -41.34 1.07 44.72
N ASN A 231 -40.15 1.69 44.71
CA ASN A 231 -39.05 1.37 45.63
C ASN A 231 -38.41 2.63 46.22
N SER A 232 -37.64 2.48 47.30
CA SER A 232 -37.04 3.60 48.02
C SER A 232 -35.94 4.31 47.23
N PHE A 233 -35.67 5.56 47.59
CA PHE A 233 -34.64 6.42 46.99
C PHE A 233 -34.90 6.76 45.51
N THR A 234 -36.16 6.78 45.09
CA THR A 234 -36.55 6.93 43.69
C THR A 234 -37.07 8.31 43.34
N VAL A 235 -36.96 8.67 42.06
CA VAL A 235 -37.47 9.95 41.52
C VAL A 235 -38.28 9.68 40.25
N ALA A 236 -39.57 9.98 40.25
CA ALA A 236 -40.45 9.98 39.10
C ALA A 236 -40.99 11.39 38.84
N VAL A 237 -40.57 12.05 37.77
CA VAL A 237 -40.98 13.42 37.44
C VAL A 237 -41.50 13.49 36.01
N GLY A 238 -42.80 13.74 35.85
CA GLY A 238 -43.48 13.95 34.58
C GLY A 238 -44.78 13.15 34.48
N HIS A 239 -45.54 13.42 33.43
CA HIS A 239 -46.82 12.77 33.18
C HIS A 239 -46.62 11.26 32.96
N LEU A 240 -47.14 10.44 33.86
CA LEU A 240 -47.01 8.98 33.88
C LEU A 240 -45.55 8.50 33.95
N ALA A 241 -44.65 9.28 34.54
CA ALA A 241 -43.30 8.81 34.86
C ALA A 241 -43.37 7.63 35.84
N TYR A 242 -42.54 6.60 35.66
CA TYR A 242 -42.58 5.39 36.48
C TYR A 242 -41.17 4.94 36.88
N ALA A 243 -40.81 5.20 38.14
CA ALA A 243 -39.57 4.71 38.73
C ALA A 243 -39.86 3.43 39.52
N VAL A 244 -39.37 2.30 39.03
CA VAL A 244 -39.65 0.97 39.60
C VAL A 244 -38.48 0.48 40.43
N GLY A 245 -37.25 0.56 39.91
CA GLY A 245 -36.09 0.02 40.58
C GLY A 245 -35.72 0.82 41.82
N LYS A 246 -35.11 0.19 42.84
CA LYS A 246 -34.54 0.91 43.97
C LYS A 246 -33.50 1.92 43.48
N SER A 247 -33.46 3.12 44.07
CA SER A 247 -32.53 4.18 43.66
C SER A 247 -32.62 4.61 42.18
N SER A 248 -33.78 4.41 41.54
CA SER A 248 -33.97 4.73 40.11
C SER A 248 -34.59 6.10 39.86
N ILE A 249 -34.31 6.67 38.67
CA ILE A 249 -34.76 8.00 38.26
C ILE A 249 -35.48 7.92 36.91
N ALA A 250 -36.76 8.24 36.88
CA ALA A 250 -37.58 8.39 35.69
C ALA A 250 -38.02 9.85 35.52
N ILE A 251 -37.46 10.57 34.54
CA ILE A 251 -37.79 11.97 34.28
C ILE A 251 -38.27 12.13 32.84
N GLY A 252 -39.39 12.82 32.67
CA GLY A 252 -40.12 12.94 31.42
C GLY A 252 -41.45 12.22 31.50
N GLY A 253 -42.15 12.13 30.39
CA GLY A 253 -43.49 11.59 30.42
C GLY A 253 -44.13 11.47 29.06
N GLU A 254 -45.38 11.05 29.07
CA GLU A 254 -46.20 10.89 27.90
C GLU A 254 -47.06 12.15 27.64
N GLY A 255 -47.45 12.40 26.39
CA GLY A 255 -48.58 13.29 26.07
C GLY A 255 -49.85 12.45 26.00
N ARG A 256 -50.95 12.88 26.64
CA ARG A 256 -52.25 12.18 26.68
C ARG A 256 -52.57 11.51 25.34
N TRP A 257 -52.82 10.20 25.35
CA TRP A 257 -53.34 9.47 24.19
C TRP A 257 -54.84 9.26 24.38
N ASN A 258 -55.65 10.20 23.86
CA ASN A 258 -57.08 10.08 23.59
C ASN A 258 -57.89 9.17 24.56
N ASP A 259 -57.84 9.47 25.87
CA ASP A 259 -58.60 8.82 26.95
C ASP A 259 -58.51 7.28 27.06
N ASN A 260 -57.50 6.65 26.46
CA ASN A 260 -57.22 5.22 26.66
C ASN A 260 -56.18 5.02 27.79
N PRO A 261 -56.27 3.95 28.61
CA PRO A 261 -55.23 3.62 29.55
C PRO A 261 -53.93 3.35 28.77
N ILE A 262 -52.94 4.23 28.94
CA ILE A 262 -51.62 4.06 28.36
C ILE A 262 -51.02 2.80 29.00
N PRO A 263 -50.71 1.76 28.23
CA PRO A 263 -50.15 0.56 28.80
C PRO A 263 -48.73 0.87 29.32
N PRO A 264 -48.24 0.16 30.35
CA PRO A 264 -47.00 0.51 31.03
C PRO A 264 -45.82 0.80 30.10
N GLU A 265 -45.70 0.11 28.97
CA GLU A 265 -44.67 0.27 27.93
C GLU A 265 -44.65 1.63 27.22
N GLY A 266 -45.71 2.44 27.32
CA GLY A 266 -45.75 3.81 26.79
C GLY A 266 -45.08 4.84 27.71
N ARG A 267 -44.86 4.50 28.98
CA ARG A 267 -44.33 5.41 30.00
C ARG A 267 -42.83 5.64 29.86
N THR A 268 -42.34 6.70 30.51
CA THR A 268 -40.92 6.80 30.85
C THR A 268 -40.67 5.95 32.09
N ILE A 269 -39.88 4.88 31.94
CA ILE A 269 -39.70 3.85 32.96
C ILE A 269 -38.23 3.65 33.30
N ALA A 270 -37.89 3.82 34.58
CA ALA A 270 -36.62 3.38 35.15
C ALA A 270 -36.87 2.10 35.95
N LYS A 271 -36.69 0.94 35.31
CA LYS A 271 -37.07 -0.36 35.88
C LYS A 271 -35.93 -1.02 36.66
N GLY A 272 -34.70 -0.92 36.18
CA GLY A 272 -33.54 -1.49 36.87
C GLY A 272 -33.24 -0.78 38.19
N GLU A 273 -32.70 -1.51 39.16
CA GLU A 273 -32.05 -0.90 40.33
C GLU A 273 -30.97 0.09 39.86
N GLU A 274 -30.88 1.26 40.46
CA GLU A 274 -29.94 2.35 40.10
C GLU A 274 -30.05 2.84 38.64
N SER A 275 -31.16 2.55 37.96
CA SER A 275 -31.34 2.94 36.56
C SER A 275 -31.84 4.37 36.38
N ILE A 276 -31.49 4.98 35.25
CA ILE A 276 -31.86 6.36 34.91
C ILE A 276 -32.54 6.39 33.54
N ALA A 277 -33.77 6.91 33.46
CA ALA A 277 -34.54 7.08 32.24
C ALA A 277 -34.97 8.54 32.08
N ILE A 278 -34.38 9.26 31.13
CA ILE A 278 -34.64 10.69 30.91
C ILE A 278 -35.12 10.97 29.49
N GLY A 279 -36.33 11.50 29.36
CA GLY A 279 -36.96 11.90 28.11
C GLY A 279 -38.37 11.32 27.97
N ARG A 280 -38.96 11.46 26.79
CA ARG A 280 -40.32 10.95 26.49
C ARG A 280 -40.27 9.47 26.08
N ARG A 281 -41.03 8.62 26.77
CA ARG A 281 -41.15 7.17 26.50
C ARG A 281 -39.82 6.42 26.56
N VAL A 282 -38.98 6.78 27.52
CA VAL A 282 -37.65 6.19 27.71
C VAL A 282 -37.73 4.96 28.60
N ARG A 283 -36.85 3.97 28.38
CA ARG A 283 -36.85 2.75 29.17
C ARG A 283 -35.45 2.32 29.58
N ALA A 284 -35.19 2.29 30.89
CA ALA A 284 -33.95 1.76 31.46
C ALA A 284 -34.28 0.47 32.23
N ASP A 285 -34.14 -0.69 31.58
CA ASP A 285 -34.52 -2.00 32.10
C ASP A 285 -33.43 -2.68 32.92
N GLY A 286 -32.16 -2.46 32.56
CA GLY A 286 -31.02 -3.11 33.22
C GLY A 286 -30.65 -2.44 34.54
N LYS A 287 -30.08 -3.22 35.48
CA LYS A 287 -29.46 -2.68 36.69
C LYS A 287 -28.35 -1.69 36.33
N GLY A 288 -28.29 -0.52 36.97
CA GLY A 288 -27.33 0.54 36.70
C GLY A 288 -27.38 1.10 35.27
N SER A 289 -28.44 0.82 34.50
CA SER A 289 -28.54 1.25 33.10
C SER A 289 -29.02 2.68 32.96
N ILE A 290 -28.58 3.37 31.90
CA ILE A 290 -28.91 4.77 31.64
C ILE A 290 -29.51 4.90 30.25
N ALA A 291 -30.68 5.48 30.12
CA ALA A 291 -31.30 5.81 28.84
C ALA A 291 -31.64 7.30 28.81
N PHE A 292 -31.15 8.00 27.78
CA PHE A 292 -31.31 9.44 27.62
C PHE A 292 -31.78 9.76 26.20
N GLY A 293 -32.87 10.53 26.08
CA GLY A 293 -33.45 10.96 24.81
C GLY A 293 -34.69 10.15 24.43
N ALA A 294 -35.66 10.80 23.79
CA ALA A 294 -37.00 10.23 23.56
C ALA A 294 -36.94 8.84 22.91
N TYR A 295 -37.71 7.88 23.45
CA TYR A 295 -37.79 6.49 22.99
C TYR A 295 -36.50 5.65 23.12
N SER A 296 -35.46 6.15 23.80
CA SER A 296 -34.25 5.37 24.05
C SER A 296 -34.53 4.19 25.00
N LYS A 297 -33.76 3.11 24.84
CA LYS A 297 -33.93 1.85 25.58
C LYS A 297 -32.57 1.28 26.00
N ALA A 298 -32.27 1.27 27.29
CA ALA A 298 -31.11 0.57 27.87
C ALA A 298 -31.59 -0.75 28.48
N LYS A 299 -31.33 -1.88 27.81
CA LYS A 299 -32.01 -3.16 28.07
C LYS A 299 -31.26 -4.10 28.99
N VAL A 300 -29.95 -3.90 29.15
CA VAL A 300 -29.06 -4.81 29.87
C VAL A 300 -28.31 -4.05 30.97
N GLU A 301 -27.79 -4.78 31.95
CA GLU A 301 -27.06 -4.23 33.09
C GLU A 301 -25.91 -3.32 32.64
N THR A 302 -25.74 -2.18 33.32
CA THR A 302 -24.74 -1.12 33.09
C THR A 302 -24.73 -0.47 31.70
N SER A 303 -25.67 -0.84 30.82
CA SER A 303 -25.71 -0.28 29.46
C SER A 303 -26.19 1.16 29.42
N VAL A 304 -25.75 1.89 28.39
CA VAL A 304 -26.08 3.32 28.23
C VAL A 304 -26.64 3.57 26.83
N ALA A 305 -27.89 4.02 26.72
CA ALA A 305 -28.50 4.43 25.45
C ALA A 305 -28.56 5.96 25.36
N LEU A 306 -27.80 6.56 24.44
CA LEU A 306 -27.65 8.01 24.30
C LEU A 306 -28.29 8.52 23.00
N GLY A 307 -29.24 9.43 23.14
CA GLY A 307 -29.97 10.05 22.05
C GLY A 307 -31.29 9.37 21.74
N ALA A 308 -32.17 10.10 21.04
CA ALA A 308 -33.51 9.62 20.72
C ALA A 308 -33.46 8.28 19.96
N GLU A 309 -34.32 7.34 20.36
CA GLU A 309 -34.45 6.01 19.76
C GLU A 309 -33.21 5.10 19.84
N SER A 310 -32.17 5.48 20.60
CA SER A 310 -31.01 4.62 20.80
C SER A 310 -31.36 3.37 21.62
N VAL A 311 -30.80 2.22 21.27
CA VAL A 311 -31.04 0.94 21.94
C VAL A 311 -29.71 0.34 22.35
N ALA A 312 -29.48 0.20 23.65
CA ALA A 312 -28.33 -0.47 24.21
C ALA A 312 -28.76 -1.85 24.72
N ASN A 313 -28.38 -2.91 24.01
CA ASN A 313 -28.83 -4.28 24.28
C ASN A 313 -27.70 -5.32 24.21
N ILE A 314 -26.44 -4.86 24.25
CA ILE A 314 -25.25 -5.71 24.26
C ILE A 314 -24.71 -5.73 25.70
N ALA A 315 -24.72 -6.92 26.31
CA ALA A 315 -24.28 -7.11 27.70
C ALA A 315 -22.74 -7.13 27.81
N ALA A 316 -22.24 -7.16 29.03
CA ALA A 316 -20.82 -7.42 29.30
C ALA A 316 -20.39 -8.81 28.77
N GLY A 317 -19.09 -8.97 28.54
CA GLY A 317 -18.48 -10.24 28.15
C GLY A 317 -18.60 -10.57 26.67
N VAL A 318 -19.06 -9.63 25.84
CA VAL A 318 -19.16 -9.83 24.39
C VAL A 318 -17.79 -9.59 23.74
N PRO A 319 -17.25 -10.58 23.00
CA PRO A 319 -15.99 -10.44 22.28
C PRO A 319 -16.12 -9.49 21.08
N GLY A 320 -15.08 -8.71 20.83
CA GLY A 320 -14.96 -7.84 19.66
C GLY A 320 -14.75 -8.62 18.35
N TYR A 321 -14.91 -7.94 17.23
CA TYR A 321 -14.62 -8.47 15.90
C TYR A 321 -13.12 -8.39 15.60
N ASP A 322 -12.53 -9.49 15.11
CA ASP A 322 -11.14 -9.55 14.66
C ASP A 322 -11.08 -9.53 13.12
N SER A 323 -10.49 -8.47 12.56
CA SER A 323 -10.35 -8.30 11.11
C SER A 323 -9.39 -9.29 10.44
N LEU A 324 -8.46 -9.89 11.18
CA LEU A 324 -7.51 -10.86 10.64
C LEU A 324 -8.16 -12.22 10.40
N THR A 325 -8.91 -12.70 11.39
CA THR A 325 -9.62 -13.98 11.32
C THR A 325 -11.02 -13.85 10.71
N LYS A 326 -11.55 -12.62 10.63
CA LYS A 326 -12.90 -12.27 10.18
C LYS A 326 -14.03 -12.83 11.05
N GLU A 327 -13.72 -13.17 12.30
CA GLU A 327 -14.64 -13.77 13.27
C GLU A 327 -14.59 -12.99 14.60
N ALA A 328 -15.33 -13.43 15.61
CA ALA A 328 -15.16 -12.93 16.97
C ALA A 328 -13.75 -13.29 17.50
N THR A 329 -13.09 -12.33 18.16
CA THR A 329 -11.76 -12.53 18.75
C THR A 329 -11.78 -13.60 19.83
N THR A 330 -10.71 -14.40 19.89
CA THR A 330 -10.43 -15.32 21.01
C THR A 330 -9.63 -14.65 22.12
N ASN A 331 -9.16 -13.41 21.90
CA ASN A 331 -8.45 -12.65 22.91
C ASN A 331 -9.40 -12.23 24.03
N THR A 332 -9.05 -12.59 25.26
CA THR A 332 -9.85 -12.33 26.47
C THR A 332 -9.45 -11.06 27.21
N ASP A 333 -8.44 -10.33 26.72
CA ASP A 333 -8.04 -9.04 27.26
C ASP A 333 -9.20 -8.01 27.22
N PHE A 334 -9.24 -7.11 28.20
CA PHE A 334 -10.34 -6.14 28.34
C PHE A 334 -10.44 -5.14 27.18
N ALA A 335 -9.36 -4.93 26.41
CA ALA A 335 -9.40 -4.13 25.18
C ALA A 335 -10.20 -4.84 24.06
N TRP A 336 -10.27 -6.18 24.10
CA TRP A 336 -10.92 -7.01 23.09
C TRP A 336 -12.30 -7.54 23.51
N LYS A 337 -12.52 -7.72 24.81
CA LYS A 337 -13.78 -8.24 25.38
C LYS A 337 -14.36 -7.25 26.36
N SER A 338 -15.59 -6.81 26.08
CA SER A 338 -16.32 -5.86 26.93
C SER A 338 -16.47 -6.35 28.38
N THR A 339 -16.29 -5.47 29.35
CA THR A 339 -16.47 -5.77 30.79
C THR A 339 -17.78 -5.22 31.37
N MET A 340 -18.43 -4.31 30.64
CA MET A 340 -19.71 -3.67 31.00
C MET A 340 -20.66 -3.65 29.80
N GLY A 341 -21.93 -3.34 30.04
CA GLY A 341 -22.93 -3.16 28.99
C GLY A 341 -22.55 -2.03 28.03
N ALA A 342 -22.90 -2.18 26.76
CA ALA A 342 -22.46 -1.22 25.74
C ALA A 342 -23.08 0.17 25.89
N VAL A 343 -22.31 1.19 25.48
CA VAL A 343 -22.83 2.52 25.18
C VAL A 343 -23.31 2.53 23.73
N SER A 344 -24.61 2.75 23.52
CA SER A 344 -25.23 2.83 22.20
C SER A 344 -25.69 4.24 21.88
N VAL A 345 -25.24 4.74 20.73
CA VAL A 345 -25.66 6.04 20.17
C VAL A 345 -26.68 5.88 19.03
N GLY A 346 -27.26 4.70 18.85
CA GLY A 346 -28.21 4.41 17.77
C GLY A 346 -29.01 3.12 17.98
N ASN A 347 -29.64 2.64 16.92
CA ASN A 347 -30.39 1.41 16.89
C ASN A 347 -30.09 0.65 15.60
N VAL A 348 -29.13 -0.27 15.66
CA VAL A 348 -28.64 -1.04 14.51
C VAL A 348 -29.76 -1.90 13.90
N ALA A 349 -30.57 -2.57 14.73
CA ALA A 349 -31.72 -3.33 14.25
C ALA A 349 -32.75 -2.46 13.51
N GLY A 350 -32.91 -1.21 13.95
CA GLY A 350 -33.73 -0.19 13.29
C GLY A 350 -33.02 0.58 12.17
N LYS A 351 -31.78 0.21 11.78
CA LYS A 351 -30.93 0.91 10.79
C LYS A 351 -30.71 2.40 11.09
N LYS A 352 -30.68 2.78 12.37
CA LYS A 352 -30.43 4.16 12.82
C LYS A 352 -29.04 4.25 13.43
N THR A 353 -28.12 4.95 12.77
CA THR A 353 -26.75 5.17 13.25
C THR A 353 -26.47 6.66 13.41
N ARG A 354 -25.43 6.99 14.19
CA ARG A 354 -24.96 8.37 14.37
C ARG A 354 -23.45 8.41 14.20
N GLN A 355 -22.95 9.51 13.64
CA GLN A 355 -21.53 9.82 13.71
C GLN A 355 -21.17 10.31 15.12
N ILE A 356 -19.97 9.96 15.59
CA ILE A 356 -19.35 10.53 16.79
C ILE A 356 -18.24 11.46 16.30
N THR A 357 -18.44 12.78 16.46
CA THR A 357 -17.54 13.82 15.93
C THR A 357 -16.73 14.48 17.03
N GLY A 358 -15.59 15.09 16.69
CA GLY A 358 -14.71 15.74 17.67
C GLY A 358 -13.79 14.77 18.44
N LEU A 359 -13.61 13.55 17.93
CA LEU A 359 -12.76 12.53 18.54
C LEU A 359 -11.27 12.79 18.25
N ALA A 360 -10.49 13.03 19.31
CA ALA A 360 -9.03 13.07 19.23
C ALA A 360 -8.46 11.69 18.83
N ALA A 361 -7.23 11.65 18.33
CA ALA A 361 -6.60 10.38 17.98
C ALA A 361 -6.38 9.53 19.23
N GLY A 362 -6.80 8.26 19.19
CA GLY A 362 -6.60 7.32 20.29
C GLY A 362 -5.11 7.00 20.50
N SER A 363 -4.74 6.73 21.75
CA SER A 363 -3.37 6.50 22.20
C SER A 363 -3.18 5.13 22.86
N ALA A 364 -4.13 4.70 23.69
CA ALA A 364 -4.16 3.39 24.34
C ALA A 364 -5.00 2.38 23.54
N ASP A 365 -4.83 1.08 23.81
CA ASP A 365 -5.51 -0.01 23.07
C ASP A 365 -7.04 0.05 23.15
N SER A 366 -7.58 0.66 24.22
CA SER A 366 -9.02 0.83 24.45
C SER A 366 -9.58 2.16 23.94
N ASP A 367 -8.75 3.03 23.34
CA ASP A 367 -9.21 4.30 22.81
C ASP A 367 -9.94 4.11 21.47
N ALA A 368 -10.97 4.92 21.22
CA ALA A 368 -11.63 4.92 19.93
C ALA A 368 -10.69 5.48 18.83
N VAL A 369 -10.69 4.82 17.67
CA VAL A 369 -9.89 5.23 16.50
C VAL A 369 -10.66 6.26 15.68
N ASN A 370 -10.04 7.39 15.34
CA ASN A 370 -10.65 8.38 14.44
C ASN A 370 -10.26 8.15 12.97
N VAL A 371 -10.95 8.83 12.05
CA VAL A 371 -10.73 8.67 10.60
C VAL A 371 -9.34 9.13 10.15
N ALA A 372 -8.67 10.04 10.87
CA ALA A 372 -7.33 10.48 10.53
C ALA A 372 -6.29 9.37 10.76
N GLN A 373 -6.42 8.62 11.86
CA GLN A 373 -5.58 7.44 12.13
C GLN A 373 -5.77 6.37 11.04
N LEU A 374 -7.01 6.08 10.68
CA LEU A 374 -7.31 5.10 9.62
C LEU A 374 -6.76 5.54 8.26
N LYS A 375 -6.90 6.82 7.88
CA LYS A 375 -6.30 7.37 6.64
C LYS A 375 -4.77 7.32 6.65
N SER A 376 -4.15 7.56 7.81
CA SER A 376 -2.69 7.42 7.96
C SER A 376 -2.24 5.97 7.73
N LEU A 377 -2.99 4.99 8.26
CA LEU A 377 -2.75 3.57 8.01
C LEU A 377 -2.96 3.22 6.54
N GLN A 378 -4.04 3.66 5.91
CA GLN A 378 -4.30 3.46 4.48
C GLN A 378 -3.13 3.99 3.64
N GLY A 379 -2.64 5.21 3.92
CA GLY A 379 -1.49 5.78 3.22
C GLY A 379 -0.17 5.04 3.46
N TYR A 380 -0.06 4.23 4.51
CA TYR A 380 1.07 3.33 4.71
C TYR A 380 0.90 2.03 3.90
N VAL A 381 -0.28 1.42 3.94
CA VAL A 381 -0.63 0.21 3.19
C VAL A 381 -0.54 0.45 1.67
N ASP A 382 -1.03 1.59 1.20
CA ASP A 382 -1.01 1.97 -0.23
C ASP A 382 0.40 2.12 -0.81
N LYS A 383 1.43 2.34 0.04
CA LYS A 383 2.81 2.43 -0.44
C LYS A 383 3.37 1.08 -0.90
N GLY A 384 2.81 -0.02 -0.40
CA GLY A 384 3.30 -1.37 -0.69
C GLY A 384 4.79 -1.55 -0.35
N TRP A 385 5.49 -2.36 -1.15
CA TRP A 385 6.95 -2.52 -1.08
C TRP A 385 7.60 -2.10 -2.41
N LYS A 386 8.93 -1.89 -2.45
CA LYS A 386 9.63 -1.52 -3.70
C LYS A 386 10.52 -2.66 -4.19
N LEU A 387 10.42 -3.02 -5.47
CA LEU A 387 11.32 -3.94 -6.15
C LEU A 387 12.33 -3.17 -7.00
N SER A 388 13.62 -3.46 -6.83
CA SER A 388 14.70 -2.98 -7.71
C SER A 388 15.54 -4.17 -8.14
N VAL A 389 15.98 -4.19 -9.40
CA VAL A 389 16.89 -5.21 -9.94
C VAL A 389 18.21 -4.53 -10.27
N GLY A 390 19.33 -5.06 -9.75
CA GLY A 390 20.66 -4.48 -9.98
C GLY A 390 20.85 -3.06 -9.41
N GLY A 391 20.07 -2.67 -8.40
CA GLY A 391 20.14 -1.34 -7.78
C GLY A 391 19.50 -0.20 -8.59
N ALA A 392 18.90 -0.48 -9.74
CA ALA A 392 18.26 0.51 -10.61
C ALA A 392 16.72 0.44 -10.57
N ASN A 393 16.05 1.56 -10.90
CA ASN A 393 14.62 1.66 -11.20
C ASN A 393 13.67 1.02 -10.19
N ALA A 394 13.82 1.36 -8.90
CA ALA A 394 12.94 0.86 -7.85
C ALA A 394 11.46 1.19 -8.15
N LYS A 395 10.64 0.16 -8.34
CA LYS A 395 9.21 0.27 -8.63
C LYS A 395 8.40 -0.13 -7.40
N ALA A 396 7.43 0.69 -7.01
CA ALA A 396 6.47 0.32 -5.98
C ALA A 396 5.55 -0.79 -6.49
N VAL A 397 5.43 -1.86 -5.71
CA VAL A 397 4.53 -2.99 -5.88
C VAL A 397 3.43 -2.83 -4.83
N GLY A 398 2.24 -2.48 -5.28
CA GLY A 398 1.07 -2.32 -4.41
C GLY A 398 0.58 -3.67 -3.88
N ILE A 399 -0.27 -3.64 -2.84
CA ILE A 399 -0.80 -4.85 -2.19
C ILE A 399 -1.68 -5.73 -3.10
N ASP A 400 -2.24 -5.14 -4.16
CA ASP A 400 -3.02 -5.83 -5.20
C ASP A 400 -2.27 -5.89 -6.56
N SER A 401 -0.95 -5.63 -6.54
CA SER A 401 -0.10 -5.72 -7.73
C SER A 401 0.58 -7.08 -7.80
N SER A 402 0.73 -7.61 -9.02
CA SER A 402 1.58 -8.78 -9.29
C SER A 402 2.96 -8.35 -9.80
N VAL A 403 3.96 -9.17 -9.49
CA VAL A 403 5.28 -9.12 -10.13
C VAL A 403 5.45 -10.44 -10.87
N ASP A 404 5.67 -10.35 -12.17
CA ASP A 404 6.01 -11.51 -12.99
C ASP A 404 7.52 -11.58 -13.19
N PHE A 405 8.13 -12.68 -12.74
CA PHE A 405 9.53 -12.98 -12.99
C PHE A 405 9.62 -13.88 -14.22
N SER A 406 9.75 -13.27 -15.39
CA SER A 406 9.86 -13.97 -16.67
C SER A 406 11.28 -13.91 -17.25
N ALA A 407 11.75 -15.01 -17.83
CA ALA A 407 12.94 -15.01 -18.67
C ALA A 407 12.55 -14.74 -20.12
N GLY A 408 13.23 -13.80 -20.79
CA GLY A 408 13.01 -13.53 -22.22
C GLY A 408 13.59 -14.60 -23.16
N SER A 409 14.32 -15.58 -22.64
CA SER A 409 14.91 -16.68 -23.40
C SER A 409 14.68 -18.01 -22.68
N THR A 410 14.91 -19.11 -23.39
CA THR A 410 14.84 -20.47 -22.82
C THR A 410 16.08 -20.85 -22.02
N ASN A 411 17.13 -20.01 -21.99
CA ASN A 411 18.38 -20.29 -21.27
C ASN A 411 18.23 -20.24 -19.75
N LEU A 412 17.26 -19.47 -19.25
CA LEU A 412 16.95 -19.36 -17.83
C LEU A 412 15.56 -19.92 -17.58
N LYS A 413 15.47 -20.84 -16.65
CA LYS A 413 14.21 -21.39 -16.16
C LYS A 413 13.88 -20.74 -14.82
N ILE A 414 12.77 -20.00 -14.79
CA ILE A 414 12.22 -19.42 -13.57
C ILE A 414 11.00 -20.24 -13.17
N THR A 415 11.00 -20.79 -11.96
CA THR A 415 9.86 -21.57 -11.43
C THR A 415 9.45 -21.08 -10.06
N LYS A 416 8.15 -21.14 -9.76
CA LYS A 416 7.61 -20.96 -8.42
C LYS A 416 7.26 -22.32 -7.84
N GLY A 417 7.74 -22.63 -6.64
CA GLY A 417 7.33 -23.85 -5.94
C GLY A 417 5.88 -23.78 -5.47
N ASP A 418 5.08 -24.79 -5.80
CA ASP A 418 3.64 -24.83 -5.51
C ASP A 418 3.31 -24.85 -4.00
N LYS A 419 4.25 -25.30 -3.16
CA LYS A 419 4.04 -25.49 -1.71
C LYS A 419 4.82 -24.52 -0.84
N ASP A 420 6.03 -24.13 -1.24
CA ASP A 420 6.93 -23.27 -0.43
C ASP A 420 6.99 -21.82 -0.93
N ASN A 421 6.34 -21.51 -2.06
CA ASN A 421 6.36 -20.21 -2.72
C ASN A 421 7.77 -19.71 -3.08
N LYS A 422 8.79 -20.58 -3.13
CA LYS A 422 10.14 -20.17 -3.52
C LYS A 422 10.21 -19.95 -5.02
N VAL A 423 10.81 -18.82 -5.42
CA VAL A 423 11.19 -18.55 -6.81
C VAL A 423 12.59 -19.13 -7.02
N LYS A 424 12.73 -20.06 -7.96
CA LYS A 424 14.00 -20.71 -8.32
C LYS A 424 14.45 -20.23 -9.70
N PHE A 425 15.73 -19.93 -9.80
CA PHE A 425 16.41 -19.57 -11.03
C PHE A 425 17.40 -20.68 -11.36
N ASP A 426 17.14 -21.43 -12.43
CA ASP A 426 18.01 -22.48 -12.91
C ASP A 426 18.47 -22.18 -14.34
N LEU A 427 19.67 -22.64 -14.70
CA LEU A 427 20.09 -22.69 -16.10
C LEU A 427 19.36 -23.83 -16.81
N ALA A 428 18.99 -23.64 -18.07
CA ALA A 428 18.55 -24.75 -18.91
C ALA A 428 19.72 -25.72 -19.17
N LYS A 429 19.39 -27.00 -19.37
CA LYS A 429 20.39 -28.04 -19.69
C LYS A 429 21.12 -27.76 -21.00
N SER A 430 20.37 -27.23 -21.97
CA SER A 430 20.89 -26.75 -23.25
C SER A 430 20.81 -25.24 -23.25
N ILE A 431 21.93 -24.60 -23.55
CA ILE A 431 22.05 -23.15 -23.63
C ILE A 431 22.33 -22.77 -25.08
N THR A 432 21.53 -21.86 -25.62
CA THR A 432 21.73 -21.29 -26.94
C THR A 432 22.24 -19.87 -26.78
N VAL A 433 23.47 -19.65 -27.20
CA VAL A 433 24.14 -18.35 -27.17
C VAL A 433 24.88 -18.16 -28.49
N ASP A 434 24.96 -16.91 -28.95
CA ASP A 434 25.67 -16.61 -30.19
C ASP A 434 27.18 -16.82 -30.03
N LYS A 435 27.70 -16.55 -28.83
CA LYS A 435 29.11 -16.61 -28.51
C LYS A 435 29.36 -16.87 -27.03
N ILE A 436 30.31 -17.74 -26.74
CA ILE A 436 30.92 -17.93 -25.42
C ILE A 436 32.35 -17.37 -25.49
N GLN A 437 32.65 -16.37 -24.66
CA GLN A 437 33.99 -15.80 -24.53
C GLN A 437 34.58 -16.22 -23.17
N THR A 438 35.72 -16.92 -23.18
CA THR A 438 36.47 -17.30 -21.97
C THR A 438 37.86 -16.68 -22.03
N GLY A 439 38.06 -15.56 -21.32
CA GLY A 439 39.25 -14.73 -21.48
C GLY A 439 39.35 -14.22 -22.92
N ASN A 440 40.40 -14.59 -23.65
CA ASN A 440 40.59 -14.23 -25.07
C ASN A 440 40.08 -15.31 -26.05
N ASN A 441 39.57 -16.45 -25.57
CA ASN A 441 39.11 -17.54 -26.43
C ASN A 441 37.63 -17.39 -26.76
N THR A 442 37.24 -17.88 -27.93
CA THR A 442 35.86 -17.78 -28.43
C THR A 442 35.34 -19.15 -28.83
N LEU A 443 34.11 -19.46 -28.45
CA LEU A 443 33.28 -20.49 -29.08
C LEU A 443 32.03 -19.81 -29.65
N ASP A 444 31.88 -19.83 -30.97
CA ASP A 444 30.74 -19.26 -31.68
C ASP A 444 30.32 -20.15 -32.87
N ALA A 445 29.49 -19.63 -33.77
CA ALA A 445 29.01 -20.35 -34.95
C ALA A 445 30.14 -20.84 -35.89
N THR A 446 31.35 -20.28 -35.80
CA THR A 446 32.51 -20.71 -36.61
C THR A 446 33.32 -21.82 -35.94
N GLY A 447 33.10 -22.10 -34.65
CA GLY A 447 33.77 -23.14 -33.87
C GLY A 447 34.55 -22.58 -32.67
N LEU A 448 35.52 -23.37 -32.17
CA LEU A 448 36.40 -23.01 -31.06
C LEU A 448 37.69 -22.37 -31.57
N ILE A 449 37.95 -21.14 -31.15
CA ILE A 449 39.18 -20.40 -31.43
C ILE A 449 39.89 -20.12 -30.11
N ILE A 450 41.09 -20.70 -29.94
CA ILE A 450 42.01 -20.38 -28.86
C ILE A 450 43.00 -19.34 -29.38
N THR A 451 43.05 -18.17 -28.75
CA THR A 451 43.97 -17.10 -29.15
C THR A 451 45.42 -17.56 -28.96
N ASP A 452 46.26 -17.31 -29.97
CA ASP A 452 47.66 -17.78 -30.06
C ASP A 452 47.85 -19.32 -29.95
N GLY A 453 46.77 -20.09 -30.12
CA GLY A 453 46.74 -21.52 -29.96
C GLY A 453 45.98 -22.26 -31.08
N PRO A 454 45.63 -23.53 -30.83
CA PRO A 454 44.86 -24.33 -31.77
C PRO A 454 43.43 -23.81 -31.99
N LYS A 455 42.88 -24.08 -33.16
CA LYS A 455 41.51 -23.73 -33.55
C LYS A 455 40.81 -24.96 -34.11
N ILE A 456 39.56 -25.15 -33.74
CA ILE A 456 38.67 -26.17 -34.29
C ILE A 456 37.49 -25.42 -34.87
N THR A 457 37.47 -25.29 -36.19
CA THR A 457 36.48 -24.47 -36.89
C THR A 457 35.68 -25.31 -37.88
N THR A 458 34.63 -24.74 -38.44
CA THR A 458 33.87 -25.38 -39.53
C THR A 458 34.71 -25.69 -40.77
N THR A 459 35.87 -25.05 -40.94
CA THR A 459 36.80 -25.33 -42.04
C THR A 459 37.83 -26.43 -41.71
N GLY A 460 37.90 -26.87 -40.46
CA GLY A 460 38.84 -27.91 -40.01
C GLY A 460 39.62 -27.55 -38.74
N ILE A 461 40.70 -28.29 -38.51
CA ILE A 461 41.56 -28.17 -37.32
C ILE A 461 42.87 -27.50 -37.72
N ASP A 462 43.21 -26.39 -37.06
CA ASP A 462 44.50 -25.71 -37.16
C ASP A 462 45.22 -25.81 -35.80
N ALA A 463 46.41 -26.40 -35.76
CA ALA A 463 47.18 -26.55 -34.53
C ALA A 463 47.87 -25.26 -34.06
N GLY A 464 47.85 -24.18 -34.84
CA GLY A 464 48.46 -22.90 -34.47
C GLY A 464 49.97 -23.01 -34.22
N ASN A 465 50.67 -23.81 -35.06
CA ASN A 465 52.09 -24.16 -34.93
C ASN A 465 52.48 -24.81 -33.58
N LYS A 466 51.52 -25.39 -32.85
CA LYS A 466 51.80 -26.15 -31.63
C LYS A 466 52.01 -27.62 -31.95
N LYS A 467 52.78 -28.32 -31.11
CA LYS A 467 52.94 -29.77 -31.21
C LYS A 467 51.59 -30.44 -30.91
N ILE A 468 51.19 -31.37 -31.77
CA ILE A 468 50.06 -32.27 -31.51
C ILE A 468 50.64 -33.53 -30.86
N THR A 469 50.44 -33.68 -29.55
CA THR A 469 50.88 -34.85 -28.78
C THR A 469 49.71 -35.78 -28.50
N GLY A 470 49.97 -37.07 -28.23
CA GLY A 470 48.91 -38.05 -27.95
C GLY A 470 48.18 -38.57 -29.19
N VAL A 471 48.71 -38.32 -30.39
CA VAL A 471 48.23 -38.94 -31.63
C VAL A 471 48.63 -40.41 -31.63
N ALA A 472 47.65 -41.30 -31.47
CA ALA A 472 47.85 -42.74 -31.60
C ALA A 472 48.34 -43.11 -33.01
N LYS A 473 48.90 -44.32 -33.19
CA LYS A 473 49.27 -44.77 -34.54
C LYS A 473 48.00 -44.91 -35.38
N GLY A 474 47.98 -44.31 -36.57
CA GLY A 474 46.91 -44.48 -37.53
C GLY A 474 46.90 -45.90 -38.09
N THR A 475 45.74 -46.54 -38.14
CA THR A 475 45.54 -47.88 -38.71
C THR A 475 44.67 -47.85 -39.96
N GLU A 476 43.83 -46.82 -40.11
CA GLU A 476 42.96 -46.59 -41.27
C GLU A 476 43.52 -45.51 -42.20
N GLY A 477 43.09 -45.51 -43.46
CA GLY A 477 43.61 -44.59 -44.49
C GLY A 477 43.34 -43.09 -44.25
N ALA A 478 42.42 -42.74 -43.34
CA ALA A 478 42.08 -41.36 -42.98
C ALA A 478 42.65 -40.91 -41.62
N ASP A 479 43.37 -41.78 -40.91
CA ASP A 479 43.94 -41.46 -39.61
C ASP A 479 45.13 -40.51 -39.73
N ALA A 480 45.35 -39.71 -38.68
CA ALA A 480 46.57 -38.93 -38.56
C ALA A 480 47.76 -39.85 -38.27
N VAL A 481 48.85 -39.70 -39.03
CA VAL A 481 50.10 -40.41 -38.79
C VAL A 481 50.93 -39.70 -37.72
N ASN A 482 51.45 -40.46 -36.76
CA ASN A 482 52.33 -39.90 -35.73
C ASN A 482 53.82 -40.06 -36.11
N PHE A 483 54.69 -39.39 -35.33
CA PHE A 483 56.13 -39.41 -35.59
C PHE A 483 56.75 -40.81 -35.47
N ALA A 484 56.17 -41.72 -34.68
CA ALA A 484 56.67 -43.09 -34.57
C ALA A 484 56.50 -43.85 -35.89
N GLN A 485 55.35 -43.70 -36.57
CA GLN A 485 55.13 -44.30 -37.90
C GLN A 485 56.09 -43.71 -38.96
N LEU A 486 56.33 -42.40 -38.93
CA LEU A 486 57.31 -41.78 -39.83
C LEU A 486 58.74 -42.29 -39.57
N LYS A 487 59.09 -42.51 -38.29
CA LYS A 487 60.38 -43.08 -37.91
C LYS A 487 60.54 -44.51 -38.44
N GLU A 488 59.51 -45.34 -38.33
CA GLU A 488 59.49 -46.71 -38.87
C GLU A 488 59.70 -46.72 -40.39
N ILE A 489 59.04 -45.84 -41.14
CA ILE A 489 59.25 -45.68 -42.59
C ILE A 489 60.69 -45.23 -42.89
N LYS A 490 61.22 -44.27 -42.14
CA LYS A 490 62.60 -43.79 -42.33
C LYS A 490 63.62 -44.92 -42.16
N GLU A 491 63.42 -45.77 -41.16
CA GLU A 491 64.28 -46.92 -40.91
C GLU A 491 64.16 -47.97 -42.03
N GLN A 492 62.95 -48.24 -42.53
CA GLN A 492 62.73 -49.14 -43.68
C GLN A 492 63.40 -48.64 -44.96
N VAL A 493 63.29 -47.34 -45.27
CA VAL A 493 63.92 -46.75 -46.47
C VAL A 493 65.45 -46.78 -46.38
N ALA A 494 66.01 -46.57 -45.18
CA ALA A 494 67.46 -46.61 -44.99
C ALA A 494 68.03 -48.04 -45.08
N SER A 495 67.31 -49.05 -44.57
CA SER A 495 67.79 -50.45 -44.58
C SER A 495 67.59 -51.12 -45.94
N GLY A 496 66.52 -50.81 -46.67
CA GLY A 496 66.12 -51.49 -47.92
C GLY A 496 66.82 -51.05 -49.21
N SER A 497 67.80 -50.13 -49.17
CA SER A 497 68.49 -49.71 -50.40
C SER A 497 69.42 -50.81 -50.93
N PHE A 498 69.22 -51.29 -52.16
CA PHE A 498 70.13 -52.26 -52.78
C PHE A 498 71.47 -51.66 -53.20
N VAL A 499 71.52 -50.35 -53.47
CA VAL A 499 72.76 -49.64 -53.81
C VAL A 499 73.20 -48.89 -52.57
N LYS A 500 74.32 -49.30 -51.99
CA LYS A 500 74.87 -48.68 -50.77
C LYS A 500 76.31 -48.28 -51.00
N GLN A 501 76.68 -47.10 -50.50
CA GLN A 501 78.09 -46.76 -50.38
C GLN A 501 78.59 -47.28 -49.03
N ASP A 502 79.60 -48.14 -49.05
CA ASP A 502 80.31 -48.55 -47.86
C ASP A 502 80.96 -47.33 -47.20
N ALA A 503 80.65 -47.08 -45.93
CA ALA A 503 81.08 -45.86 -45.25
C ALA A 503 82.60 -45.76 -45.12
N GLN A 504 83.30 -46.90 -45.08
CA GLN A 504 84.75 -46.97 -44.89
C GLN A 504 85.48 -46.95 -46.23
N THR A 505 85.13 -47.83 -47.16
CA THR A 505 85.85 -47.96 -48.44
C THR A 505 85.37 -46.97 -49.49
N LYS A 506 84.22 -46.32 -49.26
CA LYS A 506 83.50 -45.49 -50.25
C LYS A 506 83.09 -46.26 -51.53
N HIS A 507 83.24 -47.59 -51.55
CA HIS A 507 82.77 -48.42 -52.64
C HIS A 507 81.25 -48.42 -52.68
N ILE A 508 80.71 -48.31 -53.88
CA ILE A 508 79.29 -48.53 -54.11
C ILE A 508 79.11 -50.02 -54.36
N THR A 509 78.34 -50.68 -53.50
CA THR A 509 77.99 -52.08 -53.63
C THR A 509 76.54 -52.20 -54.05
N ILE A 510 76.23 -53.26 -54.80
CA ILE A 510 74.88 -53.60 -55.22
C ILE A 510 74.53 -54.92 -54.53
N GLY A 511 73.50 -54.92 -53.70
CA GLY A 511 72.98 -56.13 -53.04
C GLY A 511 73.91 -56.75 -51.99
N LYS A 512 74.92 -56.05 -51.46
CA LYS A 512 75.90 -56.62 -50.49
C LYS A 512 75.25 -57.25 -49.25
N GLU A 513 74.11 -56.74 -48.82
CA GLU A 513 73.36 -57.23 -47.64
C GLU A 513 72.18 -58.15 -48.02
N ALA A 514 72.00 -58.43 -49.31
CA ALA A 514 70.97 -59.33 -49.83
C ALA A 514 71.61 -60.64 -50.31
N ASP A 515 70.90 -61.75 -50.15
CA ASP A 515 71.31 -63.06 -50.69
C ASP A 515 71.05 -63.14 -52.21
N GLY A 516 71.70 -64.07 -52.90
CA GLY A 516 71.59 -64.29 -54.34
C GLY A 516 72.93 -64.27 -55.08
N ASP A 517 72.95 -64.88 -56.27
CA ASP A 517 74.16 -65.08 -57.09
C ASP A 517 74.14 -64.31 -58.43
N LYS A 518 73.02 -63.63 -58.75
CA LYS A 518 72.84 -62.90 -60.01
C LYS A 518 72.37 -61.46 -59.79
N ILE A 519 73.05 -60.52 -60.44
CA ILE A 519 72.55 -59.16 -60.65
C ILE A 519 71.98 -59.08 -62.06
N ASP A 520 70.65 -58.98 -62.17
CA ASP A 520 69.98 -58.81 -63.47
C ASP A 520 69.67 -57.33 -63.74
N ILE A 521 70.17 -56.83 -64.86
CA ILE A 521 70.04 -55.41 -65.25
C ILE A 521 69.11 -55.20 -66.45
N VAL A 522 68.32 -56.20 -66.86
CA VAL A 522 67.29 -56.02 -67.91
C VAL A 522 66.23 -54.99 -67.51
N ASN A 523 65.64 -54.29 -68.49
CA ASN A 523 64.60 -53.29 -68.22
C ASN A 523 63.21 -53.92 -67.97
N ASN A 524 62.20 -53.09 -67.72
CA ASN A 524 60.83 -53.56 -67.48
C ASN A 524 60.13 -54.16 -68.73
N LYS A 525 60.80 -54.14 -69.90
CA LYS A 525 60.38 -54.81 -71.14
C LYS A 525 61.17 -56.10 -71.42
N GLY A 526 62.15 -56.42 -70.58
CA GLY A 526 63.06 -57.55 -70.78
C GLY A 526 64.25 -57.27 -71.72
N ASP A 527 64.47 -56.02 -72.14
CA ASP A 527 65.61 -55.69 -73.00
C ASP A 527 66.92 -55.59 -72.19
N ASN A 528 68.03 -56.03 -72.80
CA ASN A 528 69.38 -55.85 -72.26
C ASN A 528 69.73 -54.35 -72.15
N ARG A 529 70.45 -53.99 -71.08
CA ARG A 529 71.00 -52.63 -70.89
C ARG A 529 72.49 -52.58 -71.22
N VAL A 530 72.95 -51.43 -71.72
CA VAL A 530 74.37 -51.12 -71.85
C VAL A 530 74.89 -50.67 -70.49
N LEU A 531 75.89 -51.39 -69.95
CA LEU A 531 76.65 -50.94 -68.79
C LEU A 531 77.81 -50.04 -69.27
N SER A 532 77.79 -48.77 -68.88
CA SER A 532 78.78 -47.77 -69.28
C SER A 532 79.45 -47.13 -68.05
N GLY A 533 80.62 -46.50 -68.25
CA GLY A 533 81.42 -45.95 -67.14
C GLY A 533 82.24 -46.99 -66.37
N VAL A 534 82.35 -48.22 -66.87
CA VAL A 534 83.20 -49.28 -66.30
C VAL A 534 84.66 -49.01 -66.69
N ALA A 535 85.54 -48.96 -65.70
CA ALA A 535 86.98 -48.87 -65.93
C ALA A 535 87.53 -50.18 -66.52
N ASN A 536 88.67 -50.14 -67.20
CA ASN A 536 89.33 -51.36 -67.68
C ASN A 536 89.64 -52.29 -66.50
N GLY A 537 89.16 -53.52 -66.54
CA GLY A 537 89.43 -54.51 -65.50
C GLY A 537 90.88 -55.02 -65.54
N VAL A 538 91.39 -55.54 -64.44
CA VAL A 538 92.70 -56.20 -64.42
C VAL A 538 92.64 -57.51 -65.23
N ILE A 539 93.61 -57.75 -66.12
CA ILE A 539 93.72 -58.99 -66.90
C ILE A 539 94.70 -59.93 -66.18
N SER A 540 94.17 -60.86 -65.39
CA SER A 540 94.91 -61.93 -64.69
C SER A 540 94.01 -63.16 -64.48
N ASP A 541 94.60 -64.30 -64.12
CA ASP A 541 93.88 -65.56 -63.84
C ASP A 541 92.96 -65.48 -62.60
N ALA A 542 93.26 -64.57 -61.66
CA ALA A 542 92.48 -64.34 -60.45
C ALA A 542 91.44 -63.20 -60.56
N SER A 543 91.32 -62.53 -61.71
CA SER A 543 90.47 -61.33 -61.85
C SER A 543 88.98 -61.68 -61.82
N THR A 544 88.21 -60.89 -61.06
CA THR A 544 86.74 -60.93 -61.00
C THR A 544 86.09 -59.65 -61.54
N GLU A 545 86.90 -58.79 -62.16
CA GLU A 545 86.46 -57.51 -62.70
C GLU A 545 85.84 -57.66 -64.10
N ALA A 546 84.94 -56.75 -64.46
CA ALA A 546 84.34 -56.75 -65.80
C ALA A 546 85.36 -56.27 -66.86
N MET A 547 85.46 -56.99 -67.97
CA MET A 547 86.24 -56.56 -69.13
C MET A 547 85.46 -55.51 -69.93
N THR A 548 86.11 -54.40 -70.28
CA THR A 548 85.50 -53.39 -71.16
C THR A 548 85.63 -53.78 -72.63
N GLY A 549 84.76 -53.23 -73.48
CA GLY A 549 84.89 -53.37 -74.93
C GLY A 549 86.23 -52.85 -75.47
N HIS A 550 86.85 -51.86 -74.81
CA HIS A 550 88.17 -51.36 -75.18
C HIS A 550 89.26 -52.43 -74.99
N GLN A 551 89.24 -53.17 -73.87
CA GLN A 551 90.22 -54.22 -73.61
C GLN A 551 90.10 -55.38 -74.58
N LEU A 552 88.86 -55.82 -74.87
CA LEU A 552 88.61 -56.85 -75.87
C LEU A 552 89.08 -56.39 -77.27
N HIS A 553 88.89 -55.12 -77.59
CA HIS A 553 89.36 -54.54 -78.85
C HIS A 553 90.89 -54.50 -78.94
N GLN A 554 91.59 -54.06 -77.89
CA GLN A 554 93.05 -54.06 -77.83
C GLN A 554 93.64 -55.48 -77.90
N PHE A 555 92.98 -56.45 -77.26
CA PHE A 555 93.34 -57.86 -77.38
C PHE A 555 93.22 -58.35 -78.84
N GLY A 556 92.13 -57.97 -79.53
CA GLY A 556 91.97 -58.23 -80.96
C GLY A 556 93.08 -57.59 -81.82
N ILE A 557 93.43 -56.33 -81.59
CA ILE A 557 94.57 -55.69 -82.28
C ILE A 557 95.88 -56.46 -82.03
N SER A 558 96.11 -56.86 -80.78
CA SER A 558 97.36 -57.56 -80.39
C SER A 558 97.49 -58.91 -81.09
N ILE A 559 96.41 -59.70 -81.14
CA ILE A 559 96.38 -60.97 -81.88
C ILE A 559 96.57 -60.74 -83.39
N ALA A 560 95.97 -59.69 -83.97
CA ALA A 560 96.18 -59.35 -85.39
C ALA A 560 97.67 -59.10 -85.70
N GLY A 561 98.38 -58.43 -84.79
CA GLY A 561 99.82 -58.21 -84.89
C GLY A 561 100.63 -59.51 -84.95
N TYR A 562 100.25 -60.55 -84.20
CA TYR A 562 100.92 -61.84 -84.24
C TYR A 562 100.72 -62.59 -85.57
N PHE A 563 99.59 -62.39 -86.25
CA PHE A 563 99.36 -63.02 -87.56
C PHE A 563 100.20 -62.41 -88.68
N GLY A 564 100.59 -61.14 -88.59
CA GLY A 564 101.32 -60.48 -89.67
C GLY A 564 100.52 -60.40 -90.98
N GLY A 565 101.19 -60.21 -92.12
CA GLY A 565 100.54 -60.21 -93.44
C GLY A 565 99.45 -59.13 -93.65
N GLY A 566 99.39 -58.09 -92.80
CA GLY A 566 98.34 -57.07 -92.88
C GLY A 566 96.99 -57.46 -92.25
N ALA A 567 96.94 -58.51 -91.41
CA ALA A 567 95.77 -58.78 -90.58
C ALA A 567 95.44 -57.59 -89.67
N LYS A 568 94.14 -57.34 -89.46
CA LYS A 568 93.62 -56.27 -88.63
C LYS A 568 92.40 -56.71 -87.83
N TYR A 569 92.18 -56.02 -86.73
CA TYR A 569 90.92 -56.06 -85.99
C TYR A 569 90.38 -54.63 -85.91
N GLU A 570 89.34 -54.33 -86.69
CA GLU A 570 88.73 -53.00 -86.78
C GLU A 570 87.20 -53.14 -86.69
N ASN A 571 86.54 -52.28 -85.91
CA ASN A 571 85.08 -52.28 -85.72
C ASN A 571 84.49 -53.63 -85.27
N GLY A 572 85.25 -54.39 -84.48
CA GLY A 572 84.83 -55.70 -83.99
C GLY A 572 84.97 -56.84 -85.01
N GLN A 573 85.53 -56.57 -86.19
CA GLN A 573 85.66 -57.50 -87.31
C GLN A 573 87.14 -57.79 -87.60
N TRP A 574 87.44 -59.05 -87.96
CA TRP A 574 88.77 -59.49 -88.36
C TRP A 574 88.96 -59.37 -89.87
N SER A 575 90.11 -58.87 -90.33
CA SER A 575 90.53 -58.97 -91.74
C SER A 575 91.55 -60.09 -91.93
N THR A 576 91.42 -60.84 -93.02
CA THR A 576 92.34 -61.94 -93.34
C THR A 576 93.77 -61.41 -93.58
N PRO A 577 94.81 -62.10 -93.07
CA PRO A 577 96.19 -61.79 -93.43
C PRO A 577 96.45 -62.17 -94.89
N LYS A 578 97.32 -61.42 -95.58
CA LYS A 578 97.87 -61.78 -96.89
C LYS A 578 99.36 -62.08 -96.78
N PHE A 579 99.73 -63.32 -97.02
CA PHE A 579 101.11 -63.75 -97.11
C PHE A 579 101.50 -63.88 -98.58
N LYS A 580 102.57 -63.19 -98.97
CA LYS A 580 103.16 -63.32 -100.31
C LYS A 580 104.34 -64.27 -100.22
N VAL A 581 104.27 -65.37 -100.94
CA VAL A 581 105.33 -66.36 -101.03
C VAL A 581 105.88 -66.30 -102.45
N LYS A 582 107.21 -66.18 -102.56
CA LYS A 582 107.91 -66.28 -103.83
C LYS A 582 108.49 -67.67 -103.97
N THR A 583 108.07 -68.39 -105.01
CA THR A 583 108.65 -69.68 -105.40
C THR A 583 109.55 -69.47 -106.61
N VAL A 584 110.74 -70.08 -106.59
CA VAL A 584 111.71 -70.07 -107.69
C VAL A 584 111.49 -71.35 -108.49
N LYS A 585 111.21 -71.23 -109.78
CA LYS A 585 111.07 -72.38 -110.68
C LYS A 585 112.46 -72.91 -111.08
N ASP A 586 112.53 -74.16 -111.52
CA ASP A 586 113.79 -74.82 -111.92
C ASP A 586 114.58 -74.09 -113.03
N ASP A 587 113.94 -73.17 -113.76
CA ASP A 587 114.55 -72.31 -114.79
C ASP A 587 115.11 -70.98 -114.25
N GLY A 588 115.05 -70.76 -112.93
CA GLY A 588 115.53 -69.55 -112.25
C GLY A 588 114.53 -68.38 -112.27
N THR A 589 113.30 -68.56 -112.76
CA THR A 589 112.27 -67.51 -112.76
C THR A 589 111.42 -67.51 -111.47
N GLU A 590 111.11 -66.31 -110.94
CA GLU A 590 110.31 -66.14 -109.72
C GLU A 590 108.80 -66.06 -110.02
N SER A 591 107.99 -66.73 -109.20
CA SER A 591 106.52 -66.66 -109.18
C SER A 591 106.04 -66.21 -107.80
N GLU A 592 105.25 -65.14 -107.70
CA GLU A 592 104.67 -64.66 -106.44
C GLU A 592 103.20 -65.10 -106.34
N GLN A 593 102.85 -65.83 -105.28
CA GLN A 593 101.47 -66.23 -105.00
C GLN A 593 101.05 -65.73 -103.60
N SER A 594 99.79 -65.27 -103.49
CA SER A 594 99.23 -64.75 -102.24
C SER A 594 98.33 -65.77 -101.56
N TYR A 595 98.46 -65.87 -100.24
CA TYR A 595 97.72 -66.81 -99.41
C TYR A 595 97.08 -66.10 -98.23
N GLU A 596 95.87 -66.54 -97.86
CA GLU A 596 95.03 -65.87 -96.84
C GLU A 596 95.25 -66.43 -95.42
N ASN A 597 96.16 -67.40 -95.25
CA ASN A 597 96.59 -67.92 -93.95
C ASN A 597 97.98 -68.56 -94.07
N VAL A 598 98.64 -68.77 -92.92
CA VAL A 598 100.00 -69.32 -92.84
C VAL A 598 100.06 -70.76 -93.37
N ALA A 599 99.08 -71.61 -93.05
CA ALA A 599 99.09 -73.00 -93.48
C ALA A 599 99.08 -73.12 -95.01
N SER A 600 98.18 -72.41 -95.68
CA SER A 600 98.10 -72.37 -97.15
C SER A 600 99.35 -71.74 -97.78
N ALA A 601 99.96 -70.76 -97.11
CA ALA A 601 101.21 -70.16 -97.57
C ALA A 601 102.38 -71.16 -97.59
N PHE A 602 102.47 -72.04 -96.59
CA PHE A 602 103.52 -73.07 -96.51
C PHE A 602 103.25 -74.29 -97.40
N GLU A 603 101.99 -74.64 -97.68
CA GLU A 603 101.64 -75.70 -98.64
C GLU A 603 102.04 -75.37 -100.08
N GLY A 604 102.19 -74.08 -100.40
CA GLY A 604 102.54 -73.60 -101.74
C GLY A 604 104.04 -73.36 -102.02
N VAL A 605 104.92 -73.72 -101.08
CA VAL A 605 106.39 -73.57 -101.15
C VAL A 605 107.06 -74.83 -101.69
#